data_AF-A0A6L2PKG2-F1
#
_entry.id   AF-A0A6L2PKG2-F1
#
_cell.length_a   1.000
_cell.length_b   1.000
_cell.length_c   1.000
_cell.angle_alpha   90.00
_cell.angle_beta   90.00
_cell.angle_gamma   90.00
#
_symmetry.space_group_name_H-M   'P 1'
#
loop_
_entity.id
_entity.type
_entity.pdbx_description
1 polymer ?
#
loop_
_entity_poly.entity_id
_entity_poly.type
_entity_poly.pdbx_seq_one_letter_code
_entity_poly.pdbx_strand_id
1 'polypeptide(L)' 'MAIFGITRQYVLAAIPVSGFMLGWWLDRKETERMVRFRDKSALFGRELKPGEKPSWP' A
#
# COMPACT_ATOMS: atom_id res chain seq x y z
N MET A 1 -18.27 11.68 -29.24
CA MET A 1 -18.09 12.98 -28.55
C MET A 1 -17.11 12.79 -27.42
N ALA A 2 -15.93 13.39 -27.50
CA ALA A 2 -14.97 13.44 -26.40
C ALA A 2 -15.34 14.63 -25.52
N ILE A 3 -15.55 14.40 -24.22
CA ILE A 3 -15.81 15.47 -23.27
C ILE A 3 -14.44 15.92 -22.74
N PHE A 4 -14.07 17.19 -22.98
CA PHE A 4 -12.76 17.76 -22.60
C PHE A 4 -11.53 17.00 -23.14
N GLY A 5 -11.63 16.36 -24.31
CA GLY A 5 -10.52 15.57 -24.88
C GLY A 5 -10.34 14.18 -24.27
N ILE A 6 -11.13 13.83 -23.26
CA ILE A 6 -11.17 12.47 -22.70
C ILE A 6 -12.00 11.61 -23.65
N THR A 7 -11.31 10.70 -24.34
CA THR A 7 -11.91 9.70 -25.23
C THR A 7 -12.16 8.41 -24.46
N ARG A 8 -13.05 7.56 -25.01
CA ARG A 8 -13.36 6.23 -24.45
C ARG A 8 -12.10 5.38 -24.19
N GLN A 9 -11.08 5.53 -25.03
CA GLN A 9 -9.81 4.81 -24.91
C GLN A 9 -9.04 5.20 -23.65
N TYR A 10 -8.99 6.50 -23.31
CA TYR A 10 -8.35 6.96 -22.08
C TYR A 10 -9.08 6.52 -20.82
N VAL A 11 -10.42 6.50 -20.85
CA VAL A 11 -11.21 5.97 -19.72
C VAL A 11 -10.95 4.48 -19.52
N LEU A 12 -10.91 3.70 -20.61
CA LEU A 12 -10.58 2.27 -20.55
C LEU A 12 -9.16 2.02 -20.05
N ALA A 13 -8.20 2.85 -20.45
CA ALA A 13 -6.82 2.76 -19.96
C ALA A 13 -6.68 3.15 -18.47
N ALA A 14 -7.56 4.00 -17.95
CA ALA A 14 -7.56 4.39 -16.54
C ALA A 14 -8.03 3.26 -15.61
N ILE A 15 -8.84 2.32 -16.09
CA ILE A 15 -9.38 1.21 -15.28
C ILE A 15 -8.28 0.31 -14.68
N PRO A 16 -7.30 -0.22 -15.43
CA PRO A 16 -6.24 -1.03 -14.83
C PRO A 16 -5.36 -0.21 -13.87
N VAL A 17 -5.12 1.07 -14.16
CA VAL A 17 -4.32 1.95 -13.29
C VAL A 17 -5.03 2.20 -11.97
N SER A 18 -6.33 2.52 -11.99
CA SER A 18 -7.12 2.72 -10.77
C SER A 18 -7.27 1.44 -9.97
N GLY A 19 -7.47 0.30 -10.64
CA GLY A 19 -7.48 -1.02 -10.01
C GLY A 19 -6.17 -1.35 -9.29
N PHE A 20 -5.03 -1.08 -9.93
CA PHE A 20 -3.72 -1.26 -9.30
C PHE A 20 -3.54 -0.37 -8.07
N MET A 21 -3.84 0.93 -8.18
CA MET A 21 -3.71 1.85 -7.05
C MET A 21 -4.62 1.45 -5.88
N LEU A 22 -5.85 1.03 -6.16
CA LEU A 22 -6.78 0.57 -5.14
C LEU A 22 -6.29 -0.72 -4.48
N GLY A 23 -5.82 -1.69 -5.27
CA GLY A 23 -5.24 -2.94 -4.77
C GLY A 23 -4.04 -2.69 -3.86
N TRP A 24 -3.08 -1.88 -4.33
CA TRP A 24 -1.91 -1.48 -3.54
C TRP A 24 -2.29 -0.80 -2.21
N TRP A 25 -3.31 0.06 -2.24
CA TRP A 25 -3.80 0.73 -1.04
C TRP A 25 -4.42 -0.27 -0.04
N LEU A 26 -5.21 -1.23 -0.52
CA LEU A 26 -5.79 -2.29 0.32
C LEU A 26 -4.71 -3.18 0.94
N ASP A 27 -3.69 -3.58 0.16
CA ASP A 27 -2.56 -4.38 0.66
C ASP A 27 -1.80 -3.65 1.77
N ARG A 28 -1.61 -2.33 1.61
CA ARG A 28 -0.98 -1.51 2.64
C ARG A 28 -1.82 -1.47 3.92
N LYS A 29 -3.15 -1.38 3.80
CA LYS A 29 -4.06 -1.44 4.95
C LYS A 29 -4.04 -2.79 5.65
N GLU A 30 -3.91 -3.88 4.91
CA GLU A 30 -3.78 -5.20 5.53
C GLU A 30 -2.42 -5.36 6.22
N THR A 31 -1.36 -4.84 5.62
CA THR A 31 -0.01 -4.83 6.24
C THR A 31 -0.02 -4.06 7.57
N GLU A 32 -0.71 -2.92 7.64
CA GLU A 32 -0.93 -2.16 8.89
C GLU A 32 -1.64 -3.00 9.98
N ARG A 33 -2.50 -3.96 9.60
CA ARG A 33 -3.16 -4.88 10.55
C ARG A 33 -2.24 -6.01 11.02
N MET A 34 -1.26 -6.40 10.21
CA MET A 34 -0.32 -7.50 10.48
C MET A 34 0.90 -7.10 11.34
N VAL A 35 0.86 -5.98 12.06
CA VAL A 35 2.00 -5.46 12.85
C VAL A 35 2.15 -6.06 14.25
N ARG A 36 1.23 -6.93 14.69
CA ARG A 36 1.20 -7.43 16.10
C ARG A 36 2.48 -8.15 16.53
N PHE A 37 3.10 -8.88 15.61
CA PHE A 37 4.32 -9.67 15.82
C PHE A 37 5.58 -9.04 15.24
N ARG A 38 5.49 -7.76 14.83
CA ARG A 38 6.64 -7.00 14.40
C ARG A 38 7.66 -6.86 15.51
N ASP A 39 8.94 -6.94 15.16
CA ASP A 39 10.09 -6.82 16.08
C ASP A 39 10.06 -7.83 17.25
N LYS A 40 9.34 -8.95 17.09
CA LYS A 40 9.21 -10.01 18.11
C LYS A 40 9.58 -11.40 17.62
N SER A 41 10.08 -11.53 16.39
CA SER A 41 10.51 -12.82 15.85
C SER A 41 11.83 -13.27 16.48
N ALA A 42 12.10 -14.57 16.53
CA ALA A 42 13.33 -15.10 17.11
C ALA A 42 14.61 -14.60 16.40
N LEU A 43 14.52 -14.29 15.10
CA LEU A 43 15.66 -13.84 14.29
C LEU A 43 15.85 -12.31 14.30
N PHE A 44 14.75 -11.54 14.36
CA PHE A 44 14.79 -10.08 14.19
C PHE A 44 14.22 -9.30 15.38
N GLY A 45 13.88 -9.98 16.47
CA GLY A 45 13.35 -9.35 17.68
C GLY A 45 14.42 -8.53 18.38
N ARG A 46 14.11 -7.27 18.66
CA ARG A 46 15.03 -6.34 19.34
C ARG A 46 14.29 -5.22 20.07
N GLU A 47 14.96 -4.61 21.04
CA GLU A 47 14.48 -3.38 21.67
C GLU A 47 14.74 -2.18 20.72
N LEU A 48 13.73 -1.33 20.57
CA LEU A 48 13.83 -0.10 19.78
C LEU A 48 14.40 1.02 20.65
N LYS A 49 15.30 1.83 20.08
CA LYS A 49 15.79 3.04 20.77
C LYS A 49 14.66 4.07 20.91
N PRO A 50 14.73 4.99 21.88
CA PRO A 50 13.76 6.06 22.01
C PRO A 50 13.63 6.86 20.71
N GLY A 51 12.43 6.92 20.14
CA GLY A 51 12.14 7.62 18.88
C GLY A 51 12.48 6.85 17.60
N GLU A 52 12.97 5.61 17.70
CA GLU A 52 13.25 4.77 16.52
C GLU A 52 11.95 4.26 15.90
N LYS A 53 11.86 4.34 14.57
CA LYS A 53 10.73 3.78 13.84
C LYS A 53 10.81 2.25 13.86
N PRO A 54 9.65 1.57 13.87
CA PRO A 54 9.62 0.11 13.79
C PRO A 54 10.15 -0.42 12.45
N SER A 55 10.45 -1.72 12.37
CA SER A 55 11.05 -2.30 11.16
C SER A 55 10.18 -2.23 9.89
N TRP A 56 8.86 -2.40 10.03
CA TRP A 56 7.89 -2.39 8.91
C TRP A 56 6.42 -2.40 9.39
N PRO A 57 5.42 -2.15 8.53
CA PRO A 57 5.54 -1.19 7.46
C PRO A 57 5.83 0.21 8.02
#